data_AF-A0A9D8E8K4-F1
#
_entry.id   AF-A0A9D8E8K4-F1
#
_cell.length_a   1.000
_cell.length_b   1.000
_cell.length_c   1.000
_cell.angle_alpha   90.00
_cell.angle_beta   90.00
_cell.angle_gamma   90.00
#
_symmetry.space_group_name_H-M   'P 1'
#
loop_
_entity.id
_entity.type
_entity.pdbx_description
1 polymer ?
#
loop_
_entity_poly.entity_id
_entity_poly.type
_entity_poly.pdbx_seq_one_letter_code
_entity_poly.pdbx_strand_id
1 'polypeptide(L)'
;MNKKGYSELSKDAVYLLSRAEFEKQKFITTEYAVKVLGNYRKATSLLYNLSKRNRLIQLKRGQYIVVPLKAPNQLWIPNEYLMAALWMDNIPYYIGYTSMYSYWQFTDQVPQSVTILNTVKEGIKIIKNIKFVAIKVSPKKMYGIKKIKIDGQDISISDKERTLVDFISRPMGSWANVQSVINAQISSIDISKLISYLLKYPSLAVRKRGGLLLEKAGVSQDYLNNLKKSIGGKNSYTNFNPFISSRKGKVNTEWKLIING
;
A
#
# COMPACT_ATOMS: atom_id res chain seq x y z
N MET A 1 -15.72 23.02 -22.63
CA MET A 1 -15.33 23.75 -21.41
C MET A 1 -16.57 23.96 -20.55
N ASN A 2 -16.75 23.20 -19.47
CA ASN A 2 -17.90 23.41 -18.58
C ASN A 2 -17.56 24.48 -17.54
N LYS A 3 -18.19 25.65 -17.65
CA LYS A 3 -18.18 26.72 -16.64
C LYS A 3 -18.70 26.16 -15.31
N LYS A 4 -17.82 25.69 -14.44
CA LYS A 4 -18.11 25.53 -13.01
C LYS A 4 -17.22 26.49 -12.23
N GLY A 5 -17.42 27.78 -12.49
CA GLY A 5 -17.03 28.83 -11.55
C GLY A 5 -17.80 28.66 -10.23
N TYR A 6 -17.27 29.22 -9.15
CA TYR A 6 -17.80 29.13 -7.78
C TYR A 6 -19.33 29.12 -7.73
N SER A 7 -19.94 27.95 -7.59
CA SER A 7 -21.38 27.82 -7.41
C SER A 7 -21.76 28.39 -6.05
N GLU A 8 -22.80 29.22 -5.97
CA GLU A 8 -23.30 29.76 -4.70
C GLU A 8 -23.51 28.64 -3.67
N LEU A 9 -22.81 28.73 -2.55
CA LEU A 9 -22.95 27.82 -1.42
C LEU A 9 -24.06 28.34 -0.51
N SER A 10 -24.93 27.46 -0.03
CA SER A 10 -25.92 27.83 0.99
C SER A 10 -25.23 28.23 2.30
N LYS A 11 -25.91 28.97 3.17
CA LYS A 11 -25.41 29.34 4.51
C LYS A 11 -24.92 28.11 5.30
N ASP A 12 -25.68 27.01 5.23
CA ASP A 12 -25.32 25.74 5.88
C ASP A 12 -24.07 25.08 5.26
N ALA A 13 -23.92 25.17 3.93
CA ALA A 13 -22.72 24.66 3.25
C ALA A 13 -21.48 25.45 3.68
N VAL A 14 -21.58 26.78 3.71
CA VAL A 14 -20.49 27.64 4.17
C VAL A 14 -20.17 27.33 5.62
N TYR A 15 -21.17 27.23 6.50
CA TYR A 15 -20.99 26.92 7.92
C TYR A 15 -20.32 25.55 8.14
N LEU A 16 -20.79 24.49 7.48
CA LEU A 16 -20.20 23.16 7.63
C LEU A 16 -18.72 23.14 7.19
N LEU A 17 -18.42 23.75 6.04
CA LEU A 17 -17.07 23.77 5.48
C LEU A 17 -16.11 24.66 6.29
N SER A 18 -16.56 25.86 6.67
CA SER A 18 -15.73 26.77 7.48
C SER A 18 -15.48 26.21 8.87
N ARG A 19 -16.48 25.55 9.49
CA ARG A 19 -16.31 24.85 10.77
C ARG A 19 -15.30 23.71 10.66
N ALA A 20 -15.39 22.88 9.62
CA ALA A 20 -14.44 21.80 9.40
C ALA A 20 -13.01 22.33 9.20
N GLU A 21 -12.83 23.40 8.44
CA GLU A 21 -11.52 24.03 8.25
C GLU A 21 -10.96 24.65 9.53
N PHE A 22 -11.79 25.36 10.29
CA PHE A 22 -11.42 25.94 11.58
C PHE A 22 -10.93 24.86 12.56
N GLU A 23 -11.63 23.73 12.61
CA GLU A 23 -11.25 22.56 13.43
C GLU A 23 -10.13 21.71 12.80
N LYS A 24 -9.56 22.14 11.67
CA LYS A 24 -8.52 21.42 10.90
C LYS A 24 -8.94 20.00 10.48
N GLN A 25 -10.24 19.77 10.35
CA GLN A 25 -10.82 18.50 9.91
C GLN A 25 -10.70 18.36 8.39
N LYS A 26 -9.65 17.66 7.94
CA LYS A 26 -9.50 17.29 6.51
C LYS A 26 -10.49 16.22 6.07
N PHE A 27 -11.03 15.47 7.03
CA PHE A 27 -11.95 14.37 6.83
C PHE A 27 -13.15 14.56 7.75
N ILE A 28 -14.34 14.41 7.21
CA ILE A 28 -15.60 14.51 7.95
C ILE A 28 -16.49 13.32 7.66
N THR A 29 -17.32 12.95 8.64
CA THR A 29 -18.30 11.89 8.51
C THR A 29 -19.72 12.42 8.46
N THR A 30 -20.70 11.56 8.15
CA THR A 30 -22.11 11.92 8.30
C THR A 30 -22.41 12.32 9.74
N GLU A 31 -21.88 11.61 10.72
CA GLU A 31 -22.10 11.88 12.15
C GLU A 31 -21.58 13.27 12.53
N TYR A 32 -20.40 13.65 12.04
CA TYR A 32 -19.89 15.01 12.19
C TYR A 32 -20.85 16.05 11.59
N ALA A 33 -21.30 15.85 10.36
CA ALA A 33 -22.21 16.80 9.70
C ALA A 33 -23.57 16.89 10.41
N VAL A 34 -24.09 15.78 10.94
CA VAL A 34 -25.31 15.74 11.75
C VAL A 34 -25.12 16.54 13.04
N LYS A 35 -23.98 16.36 13.73
CA LYS A 35 -23.65 17.10 14.95
C LYS A 35 -23.58 18.62 14.69
N VAL A 36 -22.99 19.03 13.56
CA VAL A 36 -22.85 20.45 13.20
C VAL A 36 -24.18 21.07 12.77
N LEU A 37 -25.03 20.32 12.06
CA LEU A 37 -26.25 20.85 11.43
C LEU A 37 -27.54 20.55 12.21
N GLY A 38 -27.47 19.70 13.23
CA GLY A 38 -28.61 19.31 14.09
C GLY A 38 -29.69 18.45 13.43
N ASN A 39 -29.55 18.11 12.14
CA ASN A 39 -30.59 17.39 11.40
C ASN A 39 -30.00 16.42 10.37
N TYR A 40 -30.42 15.14 10.45
CA TYR A 40 -29.90 14.08 9.59
C TYR A 40 -30.27 14.21 8.11
N ARG A 41 -31.53 14.53 7.79
CA ARG A 41 -31.97 14.71 6.39
C ARG A 41 -31.26 15.88 5.74
N LYS A 42 -31.11 16.98 6.49
CA LYS A 42 -30.38 18.17 6.07
C LYS A 42 -28.90 17.86 5.82
N ALA A 43 -28.23 17.18 6.75
CA ALA A 43 -26.83 16.81 6.64
C ALA A 43 -26.55 15.91 5.43
N THR A 44 -27.32 14.85 5.26
CA THR A 44 -27.13 13.90 4.15
C THR A 44 -27.39 14.55 2.79
N SER A 45 -28.43 15.38 2.67
CA SER A 45 -28.70 16.17 1.46
C SER A 45 -27.55 17.15 1.15
N LEU A 46 -27.05 17.85 2.17
CA LEU A 46 -25.95 18.80 2.00
C LEU A 46 -24.64 18.12 1.59
N LEU A 47 -24.28 17.00 2.23
CA LEU A 47 -23.08 16.21 1.88
C LEU A 47 -23.14 15.71 0.43
N TYR A 48 -24.31 15.24 -0.02
CA TYR A 48 -24.53 14.84 -1.40
C TYR A 48 -24.34 16.01 -2.38
N ASN A 49 -24.96 17.15 -2.10
CA ASN A 49 -24.85 18.34 -2.94
C ASN A 49 -23.42 18.89 -3.00
N LEU A 50 -22.72 18.92 -1.87
CA LEU A 50 -21.32 19.33 -1.81
C LEU A 50 -20.40 18.36 -2.58
N SER A 51 -20.67 17.06 -2.54
CA SER A 51 -19.93 16.07 -3.33
C SER A 51 -20.13 16.28 -4.84
N LYS A 52 -21.37 16.51 -5.29
CA LYS A 52 -21.69 16.86 -6.69
C LYS A 52 -21.01 18.14 -7.17
N ARG A 53 -20.79 19.06 -6.25
CA ARG A 53 -20.12 20.35 -6.48
C ARG A 53 -18.61 20.29 -6.20
N ASN A 54 -18.00 19.11 -6.12
CA ASN A 54 -16.57 18.92 -5.87
C ASN A 54 -16.03 19.64 -4.61
N ARG A 55 -16.91 19.96 -3.64
CA ARG A 55 -16.51 20.51 -2.34
C ARG A 55 -16.18 19.44 -1.31
N LEU A 56 -16.64 18.22 -1.57
CA LEU A 56 -16.29 17.03 -0.83
C LEU A 56 -15.83 15.95 -1.81
N ILE A 57 -14.84 15.16 -1.39
CA ILE A 57 -14.44 13.94 -2.08
C ILE A 57 -14.99 12.78 -1.27
N GLN A 58 -15.99 12.08 -1.79
CA GLN A 58 -16.55 10.93 -1.11
C GLN A 58 -15.56 9.75 -1.17
N LEU A 59 -15.14 9.27 -0.01
CA LEU A 59 -14.36 8.05 0.11
C LEU A 59 -15.32 6.88 0.15
N LYS A 60 -16.01 6.64 1.25
CA LYS A 60 -17.08 5.64 1.35
C LYS A 60 -18.40 6.30 1.75
N ARG A 61 -19.50 5.55 1.77
CA ARG A 61 -20.78 6.08 2.26
C ARG A 61 -20.55 6.65 3.66
N GLY A 62 -20.91 7.93 3.83
CA GLY A 62 -20.74 8.63 5.10
C GLY A 62 -19.34 9.12 5.44
N GLN A 63 -18.38 9.06 4.52
CA GLN A 63 -17.01 9.51 4.75
C GLN A 63 -16.49 10.37 3.61
N TYR A 64 -16.02 11.57 3.93
CA TYR A 64 -15.72 12.61 2.96
C TYR A 64 -14.43 13.34 3.31
N ILE A 65 -13.61 13.64 2.30
CA ILE A 65 -12.51 14.59 2.41
C ILE A 65 -13.03 15.99 2.07
N VAL A 66 -12.71 16.96 2.92
CA VAL A 66 -13.06 18.37 2.71
C VAL A 66 -12.12 18.99 1.69
N VAL A 67 -12.68 19.55 0.62
CA VAL A 67 -11.92 20.35 -0.35
C VAL A 67 -11.80 21.79 0.19
N PRO A 68 -10.58 22.29 0.46
CA PRO A 68 -10.39 23.60 1.08
C PRO A 68 -11.08 24.73 0.29
N LEU A 69 -11.67 25.70 0.99
CA LEU A 69 -12.29 26.91 0.44
C LEU A 69 -11.28 27.72 -0.37
N LYS A 70 -10.02 27.73 0.06
CA LYS A 70 -8.90 28.34 -0.65
C LYS A 70 -8.47 27.61 -1.93
N ALA A 71 -9.03 26.44 -2.24
CA ALA A 71 -8.66 25.69 -3.44
C ALA A 71 -9.24 26.38 -4.69
N PRO A 72 -8.40 26.95 -5.57
CA PRO A 72 -8.88 27.64 -6.76
C PRO A 72 -9.66 26.66 -7.64
N ASN A 73 -10.84 27.08 -8.11
CA ASN A 73 -11.71 26.26 -8.96
C ASN A 73 -12.09 24.89 -8.35
N GLN A 74 -11.93 24.71 -7.03
CA GLN A 74 -12.17 23.42 -6.35
C GLN A 74 -11.26 22.29 -6.89
N LEU A 75 -10.18 22.64 -7.57
CA LEU A 75 -9.18 21.72 -8.08
C LEU A 75 -8.15 21.47 -6.98
N TRP A 76 -8.46 20.49 -6.14
CA TRP A 76 -7.55 20.01 -5.12
C TRP A 76 -7.75 18.51 -4.93
N ILE A 77 -6.64 17.78 -4.96
CA ILE A 77 -6.59 16.36 -4.70
C ILE A 77 -5.54 16.17 -3.60
N PRO A 78 -5.90 15.57 -2.46
CA PRO A 78 -4.92 15.25 -1.43
C PRO A 78 -3.94 14.20 -1.95
N ASN A 79 -2.82 14.02 -1.24
CA ASN A 79 -1.90 12.94 -1.54
C ASN A 79 -2.62 11.58 -1.59
N GLU A 80 -2.27 10.75 -2.56
CA GLU A 80 -2.94 9.47 -2.79
C GLU A 80 -2.80 8.49 -1.60
N TYR A 81 -1.68 8.53 -0.88
CA TYR A 81 -1.49 7.72 0.31
C TYR A 81 -2.34 8.20 1.48
N LEU A 82 -2.57 9.52 1.58
CA LEU A 82 -3.51 10.07 2.55
C LEU A 82 -4.94 9.62 2.23
N MET A 83 -5.34 9.61 0.95
CA MET A 83 -6.65 9.07 0.57
C MET A 83 -6.79 7.58 0.89
N ALA A 84 -5.75 6.80 0.62
CA ALA A 84 -5.71 5.38 0.99
C ALA A 84 -5.87 5.19 2.50
N ALA A 85 -5.14 5.96 3.30
CA ALA A 85 -5.23 5.94 4.76
C ALA A 85 -6.63 6.26 5.27
N LEU A 86 -7.23 7.35 4.78
CA LEU A 86 -8.58 7.75 5.16
C LEU A 86 -9.65 6.77 4.67
N TRP A 87 -9.44 6.11 3.53
CA TRP A 87 -10.34 5.05 3.06
C TRP A 87 -10.28 3.82 3.99
N MET A 88 -9.07 3.43 4.41
CA MET A 88 -8.88 2.31 5.34
C MET A 88 -9.38 2.63 6.74
N ASP A 89 -9.29 3.89 7.19
CA ASP A 89 -9.88 4.32 8.45
C ASP A 89 -9.35 3.46 9.62
N ASN A 90 -10.20 2.71 10.33
CA ASN A 90 -9.80 1.84 11.43
C ASN A 90 -9.36 0.42 11.00
N ILE A 91 -9.38 0.11 9.70
CA ILE A 91 -8.96 -1.20 9.19
C ILE A 91 -7.43 -1.29 9.29
N PRO A 92 -6.86 -2.32 9.93
CA PRO A 92 -5.40 -2.53 9.87
C PRO A 92 -4.92 -2.69 8.43
N TYR A 93 -3.98 -1.84 8.03
CA TYR A 93 -3.48 -1.78 6.65
C TYR A 93 -2.01 -1.35 6.58
N TYR A 94 -1.41 -1.56 5.41
CA TYR A 94 -0.25 -0.80 4.94
C TYR A 94 -0.31 -0.65 3.42
N ILE A 95 0.29 0.42 2.90
CA ILE A 95 0.55 0.59 1.48
C ILE A 95 1.80 -0.24 1.13
N GLY A 96 1.70 -1.08 0.10
CA GLY A 96 2.74 -2.05 -0.24
C GLY A 96 2.73 -2.41 -1.73
N TYR A 97 3.41 -3.51 -2.08
CA TYR A 97 3.60 -3.96 -3.46
C TYR A 97 4.06 -2.81 -4.38
N THR A 98 3.48 -2.67 -5.58
CA THR A 98 3.96 -1.76 -6.65
C THR A 98 4.12 -0.32 -6.19
N SER A 99 3.26 0.18 -5.30
CA SER A 99 3.39 1.52 -4.72
C SER A 99 4.69 1.66 -3.94
N MET A 100 5.02 0.65 -3.14
CA MET A 100 6.27 0.66 -2.36
C MET A 100 7.49 0.20 -3.16
N TYR A 101 7.31 -0.59 -4.22
CA TYR A 101 8.40 -0.89 -5.16
C TYR A 101 8.90 0.40 -5.81
N SER A 102 7.99 1.28 -6.22
CA SER A 102 8.36 2.61 -6.76
C SER A 102 8.90 3.53 -5.67
N TYR A 103 8.25 3.63 -4.51
CA TYR A 103 8.71 4.47 -3.38
C TYR A 103 10.15 4.16 -2.95
N TRP A 104 10.53 2.88 -2.90
CA TRP A 104 11.87 2.42 -2.54
C TRP A 104 12.82 2.24 -3.72
N GLN A 105 12.43 2.66 -4.94
CA GLN A 105 13.24 2.61 -6.16
C GLN A 105 13.68 1.18 -6.55
N PHE A 106 12.80 0.20 -6.36
CA PHE A 106 12.98 -1.18 -6.85
C PHE A 106 12.53 -1.32 -8.32
N THR A 107 11.86 -0.31 -8.86
CA THR A 107 11.44 -0.24 -10.25
C THR A 107 11.29 1.22 -10.68
N ASP A 108 11.67 1.50 -11.93
CA ASP A 108 11.44 2.80 -12.58
C ASP A 108 10.02 2.91 -13.16
N GLN A 109 9.23 1.83 -13.11
CA GLN A 109 7.86 1.84 -13.62
C GLN A 109 6.94 2.61 -12.67
N VAL A 110 6.27 3.63 -13.21
CA VAL A 110 5.28 4.42 -12.49
C VAL A 110 4.04 3.56 -12.19
N PRO A 111 3.65 3.38 -10.91
CA PRO A 111 2.46 2.62 -10.55
C PRO A 111 1.18 3.26 -11.10
N GLN A 112 0.33 2.45 -11.73
CA GLN A 112 -0.99 2.89 -12.24
C GLN A 112 -2.09 2.87 -11.15
N SER A 113 -1.74 2.47 -9.92
CA SER A 113 -2.66 2.39 -8.80
C SER A 113 -1.93 2.37 -7.46
N VAL A 114 -2.59 2.86 -6.41
CA VAL A 114 -2.15 2.67 -5.02
C VAL A 114 -2.57 1.28 -4.55
N THR A 115 -1.62 0.45 -4.17
CA THR A 115 -1.87 -0.90 -3.65
C THR A 115 -1.84 -0.92 -2.13
N ILE A 116 -2.95 -1.35 -1.54
CA ILE A 116 -3.14 -1.41 -0.09
C ILE A 116 -3.30 -2.87 0.31
N LEU A 117 -2.56 -3.31 1.32
CA LEU A 117 -2.74 -4.62 1.93
C LEU A 117 -3.46 -4.42 3.26
N ASN A 118 -4.58 -5.13 3.45
CA ASN A 118 -5.44 -4.99 4.62
C ASN A 118 -5.94 -6.35 5.12
N THR A 119 -6.68 -6.40 6.23
CA THR A 119 -7.19 -7.66 6.81
C THR A 119 -8.61 -8.02 6.37
N VAL A 120 -9.29 -7.16 5.59
CA VAL A 120 -10.69 -7.31 5.17
C VAL A 120 -10.83 -7.22 3.64
N LYS A 121 -11.96 -7.68 3.08
CA LYS A 121 -12.18 -7.65 1.63
C LYS A 121 -12.82 -6.32 1.22
N GLU A 122 -12.08 -5.46 0.52
CA GLU A 122 -12.55 -4.16 0.02
C GLU A 122 -12.57 -4.08 -1.52
N GLY A 123 -11.57 -4.64 -2.21
CA GLY A 123 -11.52 -4.70 -3.69
C GLY A 123 -10.91 -3.45 -4.36
N ILE A 124 -11.41 -3.09 -5.55
CA ILE A 124 -10.91 -1.96 -6.34
C ILE A 124 -11.82 -0.75 -6.15
N LYS A 125 -11.21 0.43 -6.05
CA LYS A 125 -11.92 1.69 -5.93
C LYS A 125 -11.28 2.78 -6.76
N ILE A 126 -12.08 3.66 -7.34
CA ILE A 126 -11.58 4.83 -8.08
C ILE A 126 -12.05 6.09 -7.34
N ILE A 127 -11.11 6.94 -6.93
CA ILE A 127 -11.39 8.21 -6.24
C ILE A 127 -10.68 9.31 -7.01
N LYS A 128 -11.43 10.28 -7.56
CA LYS A 128 -10.88 11.40 -8.36
C LYS A 128 -9.87 10.95 -9.43
N ASN A 129 -10.21 9.88 -10.17
CA ASN A 129 -9.41 9.25 -11.22
C ASN A 129 -8.16 8.48 -10.75
N ILE A 130 -7.92 8.39 -9.45
CA ILE A 130 -6.85 7.54 -8.90
C ILE A 130 -7.45 6.17 -8.57
N LYS A 131 -6.79 5.12 -9.05
CA LYS A 131 -7.16 3.73 -8.81
C LYS A 131 -6.51 3.23 -7.52
N PHE A 132 -7.31 2.68 -6.63
CA PHE A 132 -6.89 2.03 -5.40
C PHE A 132 -7.23 0.54 -5.48
N VAL A 133 -6.28 -0.32 -5.11
CA VAL A 133 -6.44 -1.77 -5.12
C VAL A 133 -6.17 -2.28 -3.71
N ALA A 134 -7.25 -2.65 -3.00
CA ALA A 134 -7.17 -3.23 -1.66
C ALA A 134 -7.14 -4.76 -1.74
N ILE A 135 -6.07 -5.36 -1.21
CA ILE A 135 -5.80 -6.78 -1.24
C ILE A 135 -5.85 -7.32 0.20
N LYS A 136 -6.82 -8.19 0.45
CA LYS A 136 -6.90 -8.90 1.73
C LYS A 136 -5.69 -9.80 1.91
N VAL A 137 -4.98 -9.65 3.03
CA VAL A 137 -3.89 -10.51 3.46
C VAL A 137 -4.19 -11.12 4.83
N SER A 138 -3.52 -12.24 5.13
CA SER A 138 -3.53 -12.80 6.47
C SER A 138 -2.93 -11.81 7.47
N PRO A 139 -3.44 -11.70 8.71
CA PRO A 139 -2.81 -10.94 9.78
C PRO A 139 -1.33 -11.30 10.01
N LYS A 140 -0.92 -12.53 9.68
CA LYS A 140 0.49 -12.97 9.73
C LYS A 140 1.42 -12.17 8.80
N LYS A 141 0.89 -11.43 7.83
CA LYS A 141 1.66 -10.53 6.95
C LYS A 141 1.69 -9.07 7.43
N MET A 142 1.08 -8.75 8.57
CA MET A 142 1.07 -7.39 9.15
C MET A 142 2.29 -7.15 10.03
N TYR A 143 3.47 -7.05 9.40
CA TYR A 143 4.74 -6.72 10.05
C TYR A 143 5.66 -5.97 9.08
N GLY A 144 6.72 -5.35 9.60
CA GLY A 144 7.62 -4.53 8.80
C GLY A 144 6.91 -3.31 8.22
N ILE A 145 6.04 -2.72 9.04
CA ILE A 145 5.25 -1.55 8.73
C ILE A 145 5.91 -0.38 9.44
N LYS A 146 6.21 0.69 8.69
CA LYS A 146 6.63 1.98 9.23
C LYS A 146 5.58 3.04 8.94
N LYS A 147 5.59 4.09 9.75
CA LYS A 147 4.74 5.26 9.53
C LYS A 147 5.52 6.35 8.82
N ILE A 148 4.89 6.98 7.83
CA ILE A 148 5.35 8.24 7.25
C ILE A 148 4.30 9.32 7.55
N LYS A 149 4.75 10.56 7.73
CA LYS A 149 3.86 11.69 7.99
C LYS A 149 3.59 12.41 6.68
N ILE A 150 2.33 12.40 6.23
CA ILE A 150 1.88 13.21 5.10
C ILE A 150 0.76 14.08 5.60
N ASP A 151 0.87 15.39 5.39
CA ASP A 151 -0.23 16.32 5.70
C ASP A 151 -0.66 16.31 7.17
N GLY A 152 0.25 15.94 8.08
CA GLY A 152 0.01 15.82 9.51
C GLY A 152 -0.57 14.47 9.95
N GLN A 153 -0.85 13.56 9.01
CA GLN A 153 -1.39 12.22 9.28
C GLN A 153 -0.32 11.14 9.16
N ASP A 154 -0.39 10.17 10.06
CA ASP A 154 0.44 8.96 10.00
C ASP A 154 -0.13 7.99 8.97
N ILE A 155 0.72 7.56 8.03
CA ILE A 155 0.35 6.60 7.00
C ILE A 155 1.25 5.37 7.11
N SER A 156 0.62 4.21 7.20
CA SER A 156 1.29 2.92 7.27
C SER A 156 1.78 2.47 5.89
N ILE A 157 3.08 2.26 5.75
CA ILE A 157 3.72 1.72 4.55
C ILE A 157 4.60 0.52 4.90
N SER A 158 4.86 -0.39 3.96
CA SER A 158 5.93 -1.38 4.15
C SER A 158 7.29 -0.71 4.19
N ASP A 159 8.11 -1.04 5.19
CA ASP A 159 9.50 -0.61 5.19
C ASP A 159 10.30 -1.29 4.07
N LYS A 160 11.55 -0.87 3.91
CA LYS A 160 12.38 -1.28 2.78
C LYS A 160 12.64 -2.80 2.78
N GLU A 161 13.00 -3.37 3.93
CA GLU A 161 13.21 -4.82 4.09
C GLU A 161 11.93 -5.62 3.83
N ARG A 162 10.80 -5.18 4.36
CA ARG A 162 9.51 -5.84 4.14
C ARG A 162 9.10 -5.75 2.66
N THR A 163 9.34 -4.62 2.03
CA THR A 163 9.08 -4.43 0.60
C THR A 163 9.92 -5.39 -0.24
N LEU A 164 11.17 -5.68 0.13
CA LEU A 164 11.98 -6.70 -0.56
C LEU A 164 11.39 -8.10 -0.42
N VAL A 165 10.89 -8.47 0.76
CA VAL A 165 10.17 -9.75 0.95
C VAL A 165 8.95 -9.83 0.04
N ASP A 166 8.18 -8.74 -0.03
CA ASP A 166 7.01 -8.65 -0.91
C ASP A 166 7.41 -8.73 -2.38
N PHE A 167 8.52 -8.11 -2.78
CA PHE A 167 9.08 -8.14 -4.13
C PHE A 167 9.52 -9.56 -4.54
N ILE A 168 10.18 -10.31 -3.66
CA ILE A 168 10.50 -11.72 -3.89
C ILE A 168 9.23 -12.57 -4.01
N SER A 169 8.22 -12.27 -3.18
CA SER A 169 6.96 -13.00 -3.18
C SER A 169 6.11 -12.74 -4.41
N ARG A 170 6.03 -11.49 -4.84
CA ARG A 170 5.21 -11.01 -5.94
C ARG A 170 6.07 -10.11 -6.82
N PRO A 171 6.95 -10.72 -7.63
CA PRO A 171 7.91 -9.99 -8.43
C PRO A 171 7.23 -9.21 -9.55
N MET A 172 7.92 -8.19 -10.03
CA MET A 172 7.52 -7.31 -11.14
C MET A 172 8.69 -7.18 -12.12
N GLY A 173 8.38 -7.12 -13.41
CA GLY A 173 9.41 -7.19 -14.46
C GLY A 173 9.95 -8.61 -14.65
N SER A 174 11.25 -8.75 -14.92
CA SER A 174 11.91 -10.04 -15.12
C SER A 174 12.50 -10.60 -13.82
N TRP A 175 12.81 -11.90 -13.77
CA TRP A 175 13.52 -12.48 -12.63
C TRP A 175 14.97 -11.97 -12.50
N ALA A 176 15.59 -11.57 -13.62
CA ALA A 176 16.88 -10.91 -13.63
C ALA A 176 16.81 -9.52 -12.98
N ASN A 177 15.72 -8.77 -13.21
CA ASN A 177 15.49 -7.48 -12.55
C ASN A 177 15.37 -7.68 -11.03
N VAL A 178 14.69 -8.73 -10.58
CA VAL A 178 14.59 -9.05 -9.15
C VAL A 178 15.96 -9.31 -8.53
N GLN A 179 16.80 -10.10 -9.21
CA GLN A 179 18.18 -10.36 -8.76
C GLN A 179 19.01 -9.07 -8.70
N SER A 180 18.94 -8.25 -9.75
CA SER A 180 19.66 -6.97 -9.83
C SER A 180 19.26 -6.03 -8.70
N VAL A 181 17.95 -5.86 -8.44
CA VAL A 181 17.46 -5.05 -7.33
C VAL A 181 17.97 -5.58 -6.00
N ILE A 182 17.91 -6.88 -5.74
CA ILE A 182 18.41 -7.43 -4.48
C ILE A 182 19.91 -7.13 -4.32
N ASN A 183 20.72 -7.40 -5.34
CA ASN A 183 22.16 -7.11 -5.33
C ASN A 183 22.46 -5.62 -5.10
N ALA A 184 21.66 -4.72 -5.68
CA ALA A 184 21.82 -3.29 -5.48
C ALA A 184 21.41 -2.83 -4.06
N GLN A 185 20.44 -3.51 -3.44
CA GLN A 185 19.89 -3.08 -2.16
C GLN A 185 20.61 -3.68 -0.95
N ILE A 186 21.30 -4.84 -1.06
CA ILE A 186 21.89 -5.54 0.10
C ILE A 186 22.83 -4.67 0.96
N SER A 187 23.56 -3.73 0.36
CA SER A 187 24.47 -2.82 1.07
C SER A 187 23.76 -1.69 1.83
N SER A 188 22.47 -1.50 1.59
CA SER A 188 21.68 -0.34 2.07
C SER A 188 20.49 -0.73 2.95
N ILE A 189 20.45 -1.98 3.40
CA ILE A 189 19.38 -2.54 4.23
C ILE A 189 19.95 -3.22 5.46
N ASP A 190 19.11 -3.41 6.47
CA ASP A 190 19.43 -4.29 7.59
C ASP A 190 19.18 -5.76 7.20
N ILE A 191 20.27 -6.48 6.96
CA ILE A 191 20.25 -7.91 6.58
C ILE A 191 19.59 -8.77 7.68
N SER A 192 19.90 -8.52 8.96
CA SER A 192 19.31 -9.26 10.09
C SER A 192 17.79 -9.11 10.08
N LYS A 193 17.33 -7.87 9.89
CA LYS A 193 15.90 -7.54 9.82
C LYS A 193 15.23 -8.18 8.60
N LEU A 194 15.85 -8.15 7.42
CA LEU A 194 15.34 -8.84 6.23
C LEU A 194 15.20 -10.35 6.46
N ILE A 195 16.21 -11.00 7.05
CA ILE A 195 16.16 -12.43 7.39
C ILE A 195 15.01 -12.69 8.37
N SER A 196 14.85 -11.87 9.40
CA SER A 196 13.73 -11.99 10.35
C SER A 196 12.37 -11.89 9.64
N TYR A 197 12.27 -11.06 8.61
CA TYR A 197 11.06 -10.86 7.84
C TYR A 197 10.78 -12.02 6.88
N LEU A 198 11.80 -12.61 6.25
CA LEU A 198 11.65 -13.84 5.48
C LEU A 198 11.20 -15.01 6.38
N LEU A 199 11.78 -15.15 7.56
CA LEU A 199 11.41 -16.18 8.53
C LEU A 199 9.94 -16.07 8.98
N LYS A 200 9.42 -14.84 9.15
CA LYS A 200 8.01 -14.59 9.45
C LYS A 200 7.07 -14.83 8.26
N TYR A 201 7.59 -14.78 7.03
CA TYR A 201 6.75 -14.85 5.83
C TYR A 201 6.14 -16.25 5.68
N PRO A 202 4.83 -16.41 5.44
CA PRO A 202 4.16 -17.71 5.51
C PRO A 202 4.52 -18.67 4.37
N SER A 203 5.04 -18.18 3.25
CA SER A 203 5.37 -19.01 2.08
C SER A 203 6.80 -19.53 2.13
N LEU A 204 6.96 -20.85 2.27
CA LEU A 204 8.27 -21.51 2.18
C LEU A 204 8.95 -21.28 0.82
N ALA A 205 8.17 -21.22 -0.27
CA ALA A 205 8.70 -20.92 -1.61
C ALA A 205 9.40 -19.55 -1.66
N VAL A 206 8.89 -18.56 -0.92
CA VAL A 206 9.48 -17.22 -0.83
C VAL A 206 10.74 -17.23 0.02
N ARG A 207 10.75 -17.98 1.13
CA ARG A 207 11.95 -18.17 1.97
C ARG A 207 13.09 -18.81 1.19
N LYS A 208 12.79 -19.89 0.44
CA LYS A 208 13.76 -20.59 -0.42
C LYS A 208 14.36 -19.65 -1.47
N ARG A 209 13.50 -18.95 -2.22
CA ARG A 209 13.92 -17.98 -3.25
C ARG A 209 14.75 -16.86 -2.63
N GLY A 210 14.27 -16.25 -1.55
CA GLY A 210 14.99 -15.18 -0.85
C GLY A 210 16.35 -15.63 -0.35
N GLY A 211 16.46 -16.82 0.22
CA GLY A 211 17.71 -17.39 0.68
C GLY A 211 18.75 -17.54 -0.43
N LEU A 212 18.38 -18.17 -1.56
CA LEU A 212 19.30 -18.31 -2.69
C LEU A 212 19.63 -16.96 -3.34
N LEU A 213 18.69 -16.01 -3.39
CA LEU A 213 18.97 -14.65 -3.89
C LEU A 213 20.00 -13.93 -3.02
N LEU A 214 19.87 -14.02 -1.69
CA LEU A 214 20.80 -13.41 -0.75
C LEU A 214 22.17 -14.11 -0.75
N GLU A 215 22.19 -15.43 -0.89
CA GLU A 215 23.44 -16.20 -1.05
C GLU A 215 24.20 -15.76 -2.30
N LYS A 216 23.50 -15.63 -3.44
CA LYS A 216 24.09 -15.11 -4.69
C LYS A 216 24.53 -13.66 -4.60
N ALA A 217 23.90 -12.87 -3.72
CA ALA A 217 24.29 -11.49 -3.45
C ALA A 217 25.50 -11.38 -2.51
N GLY A 218 26.03 -12.49 -1.98
CA GLY A 218 27.20 -12.49 -1.09
C GLY A 218 26.88 -12.28 0.39
N VAL A 219 25.62 -12.45 0.81
CA VAL A 219 25.28 -12.42 2.24
C VAL A 219 25.94 -13.59 2.97
N SER A 220 26.57 -13.33 4.11
CA SER A 220 27.30 -14.35 4.87
C SER A 220 26.40 -15.51 5.31
N GLN A 221 26.98 -16.71 5.40
CA GLN A 221 26.19 -17.89 5.76
C GLN A 221 25.66 -17.84 7.19
N ASP A 222 26.28 -17.08 8.10
CA ASP A 222 25.79 -16.91 9.47
C ASP A 222 24.36 -16.39 9.51
N TYR A 223 24.03 -15.44 8.63
CA TYR A 223 22.66 -14.94 8.48
C TYR A 223 21.73 -15.97 7.84
N LEU A 224 22.20 -16.67 6.82
CA LEU A 224 21.39 -17.57 6.00
C LEU A 224 21.11 -18.92 6.68
N ASN A 225 21.94 -19.34 7.63
CA ASN A 225 21.81 -20.61 8.36
C ASN A 225 20.44 -20.74 9.04
N ASN A 226 19.95 -19.67 9.67
CA ASN A 226 18.62 -19.67 10.29
C ASN A 226 17.50 -19.80 9.26
N LEU A 227 17.66 -19.17 8.09
CA LEU A 227 16.70 -19.27 7.00
C LEU A 227 16.71 -20.69 6.39
N LYS A 228 17.89 -21.30 6.18
CA LYS A 228 18.05 -22.69 5.74
C LYS A 228 17.33 -23.66 6.67
N LYS A 229 17.55 -23.56 7.99
CA LYS A 229 16.85 -24.37 9.01
C LYS A 229 15.33 -24.24 8.91
N SER A 230 14.81 -23.04 8.64
CA SER A 230 13.37 -22.77 8.56
C SER A 230 12.65 -23.45 7.37
N ILE A 231 13.40 -23.90 6.35
CA ILE A 231 12.85 -24.59 5.19
C ILE A 231 12.43 -26.03 5.55
N GLY A 232 13.04 -26.59 6.61
CA GLY A 232 12.73 -27.89 7.18
C GLY A 232 13.05 -29.09 6.26
N GLY A 233 12.68 -30.28 6.73
CA GLY A 233 12.94 -31.55 6.04
C GLY A 233 12.05 -31.84 4.82
N LYS A 234 11.03 -31.02 4.51
CA LYS A 234 10.12 -31.29 3.39
C LYS A 234 10.88 -31.31 2.05
N ASN A 235 10.75 -32.39 1.28
CA ASN A 235 11.48 -32.64 0.02
C ASN A 235 10.89 -31.94 -1.22
N SER A 236 9.97 -30.99 -1.05
CA SER A 236 9.36 -30.33 -2.21
C SER A 236 10.31 -29.31 -2.82
N TYR A 237 10.76 -29.56 -4.05
CA TYR A 237 11.51 -28.57 -4.82
C TYR A 237 10.59 -27.49 -5.39
N THR A 238 11.02 -26.23 -5.36
CA THR A 238 10.27 -25.09 -5.92
C THR A 238 11.05 -24.44 -7.05
N ASN A 239 10.36 -23.90 -8.05
CA ASN A 239 11.00 -23.13 -9.11
C ASN A 239 11.65 -21.87 -8.52
N PHE A 240 12.89 -21.62 -8.91
CA PHE A 240 13.61 -20.41 -8.52
C PHE A 240 13.03 -19.19 -9.24
N ASN A 241 12.84 -19.28 -10.56
CA ASN A 241 12.14 -18.26 -11.34
C ASN A 241 10.63 -18.55 -11.34
N PRO A 242 9.81 -17.75 -10.63
CA PRO A 242 8.37 -17.98 -10.51
C PRO A 242 7.58 -17.59 -11.78
N PHE A 243 8.19 -16.91 -12.76
CA PHE A 243 7.55 -16.60 -14.04
C PHE A 243 7.54 -17.79 -15.00
N ILE A 244 8.33 -18.83 -14.73
CA ILE A 244 8.45 -20.03 -15.56
C ILE A 244 7.84 -21.21 -14.82
N SER A 245 6.82 -21.84 -15.40
CA SER A 245 6.16 -23.02 -14.84
C SER A 245 6.97 -24.30 -15.03
N SER A 246 7.79 -24.38 -16.09
CA SER A 246 8.67 -25.51 -16.37
C SER A 246 9.57 -25.84 -15.18
N ARG A 247 9.67 -27.14 -14.87
CA ARG A 247 10.51 -27.70 -13.80
C ARG A 247 11.83 -28.27 -14.33
N LYS A 248 12.23 -27.89 -15.55
CA LYS A 248 13.54 -28.25 -16.13
C LYS A 248 14.61 -27.27 -15.65
N GLY A 249 15.76 -27.79 -15.21
CA GLY A 249 16.88 -26.96 -14.76
C GLY A 249 17.78 -27.65 -13.74
N LYS A 250 18.88 -26.99 -13.36
CA LYS A 250 19.80 -27.49 -12.34
C LYS A 250 19.11 -27.49 -10.97
N VAL A 251 19.33 -28.53 -10.18
CA VAL A 251 18.82 -28.60 -8.81
C VAL A 251 19.81 -27.95 -7.85
N ASN A 252 19.33 -27.01 -7.03
CA ASN A 252 20.02 -26.54 -5.84
C ASN A 252 19.41 -27.27 -4.63
N THR A 253 20.17 -28.21 -4.08
CA THR A 253 19.75 -29.08 -2.97
C THR A 253 19.66 -28.34 -1.65
N GLU A 254 20.56 -27.38 -1.42
CA GLU A 254 20.61 -26.60 -0.17
C GLU A 254 19.33 -25.80 0.08
N TRP A 255 18.87 -25.06 -0.94
CA TRP A 255 17.65 -24.25 -0.87
C TRP A 255 16.42 -25.00 -1.40
N LYS A 256 16.58 -26.23 -1.87
CA LYS A 256 15.53 -27.07 -2.47
C LYS A 256 14.81 -26.34 -3.61
N LEU A 257 15.61 -25.83 -4.54
CA LEU A 257 15.15 -25.07 -5.70
C LEU A 257 15.52 -25.74 -7.02
N ILE A 258 14.67 -25.59 -8.02
CA ILE A 258 14.98 -25.86 -9.42
C ILE A 258 15.37 -24.54 -10.04
N ILE A 259 16.61 -24.41 -10.50
CA ILE A 259 17.10 -23.25 -11.22
C ILE A 259 16.60 -23.36 -12.66
N ASN A 260 15.37 -22.87 -12.85
CA ASN A 260 14.63 -22.92 -14.10
C ASN A 260 14.75 -21.60 -14.87
N GLY A 261 15.03 -21.70 -16.17
CA GLY A 261 15.43 -20.57 -17.03
C GLY A 261 16.91 -20.28 -16.91
#